data_AF-A0A7S1N122-F1
#
_entry.id   AF-A0A7S1N122-F1
#
_cell.length_a   1.000
_cell.length_b   1.000
_cell.length_c   1.000
_cell.angle_alpha   90.00
_cell.angle_beta   90.00
_cell.angle_gamma   90.00
#
_symmetry.space_group_name_H-M   'P 1'
#
loop_
_entity.id
_entity.type
_entity.pdbx_description
1 polymer ?
#
loop_
_entity_poly.entity_id
_entity_poly.type
_entity_poly.pdbx_seq_one_letter_code
_entity_poly.pdbx_strand_id
1 'polypeptide(L)'
;RSLTLEEEPSLGRQLSVEEYTQLVDQVDPEECRELQAQELEALQAIYQGEELRVYRHEPPMFQIRLRGDYQIENEELALGFGELALGFAMGPHYPYQPPQVWVERGTLPRAQEAALVEHLRAVGRDAAAQPMVYSLVVAAEEFCAAPPVAGDVDEVSALRGAGMQEVLQK
;
A
#
# COMPACT_ATOMS: atom_id res chain seq x y z
N ARG A 1 31.31 23.09 22.68
CA ARG A 1 30.98 21.65 22.77
C ARG A 1 29.68 21.48 22.01
N SER A 2 29.76 20.91 20.81
CA SER A 2 28.65 20.81 19.88
C SER A 2 27.58 19.86 20.42
N LEU A 3 26.32 20.29 20.34
CA LEU A 3 25.14 19.49 20.64
C LEU A 3 25.00 18.41 19.55
N THR A 4 24.95 17.15 19.98
CA THR A 4 24.72 16.00 19.13
C THR A 4 23.31 16.04 18.56
N LEU A 5 23.25 15.75 17.26
CA LEU A 5 22.09 15.69 16.39
C LEU A 5 20.99 14.79 16.96
N GLU A 6 19.77 15.24 16.70
CA GLU A 6 18.49 14.61 16.97
C GLU A 6 18.47 13.18 16.40
N GLU A 7 18.04 12.22 17.22
CA GLU A 7 17.75 10.86 16.76
C GLU A 7 16.59 10.93 15.77
N GLU A 8 16.89 10.68 14.49
CA GLU A 8 15.85 10.48 13.47
C GLU A 8 14.99 9.27 13.85
N PRO A 9 13.66 9.30 13.61
CA PRO A 9 12.83 8.13 13.79
C PRO A 9 13.34 7.04 12.86
N SER A 10 13.77 5.92 13.43
CA SER A 10 14.25 4.77 12.69
C SER A 10 13.21 4.34 11.66
N LEU A 11 13.49 4.65 10.39
CA LEU A 11 12.82 4.09 9.22
C LEU A 11 12.69 2.57 9.43
N GLY A 12 11.46 2.07 9.32
CA GLY A 12 11.11 0.67 9.52
C GLY A 12 12.15 -0.26 8.92
N ARG A 13 12.80 -1.05 9.77
CA ARG A 13 13.84 -1.98 9.33
C ARG A 13 13.22 -2.96 8.34
N GLN A 14 13.67 -2.93 7.09
CA GLN A 14 13.32 -3.96 6.11
C GLN A 14 13.87 -5.30 6.59
N LEU A 15 12.97 -6.27 6.82
CA LEU A 15 13.36 -7.64 7.14
C LEU A 15 14.00 -8.27 5.90
N SER A 16 15.12 -8.98 6.09
CA SER A 16 15.69 -9.83 5.05
C SER A 16 14.75 -11.00 4.70
N VAL A 17 14.93 -11.61 3.53
CA VAL A 17 14.12 -12.78 3.09
C VAL A 17 14.21 -13.93 4.10
N GLU A 18 15.37 -14.12 4.74
CA GLU A 18 15.60 -15.16 5.75
C GLU A 18 14.89 -14.83 7.07
N GLU A 19 14.97 -13.59 7.55
CA GLU A 19 14.22 -13.14 8.73
C GLU A 19 12.71 -13.26 8.50
N TYR A 20 12.26 -12.97 7.29
CA TYR A 20 10.87 -13.08 6.90
C TYR A 20 10.38 -14.53 6.87
N THR A 21 11.18 -15.45 6.32
CA THR A 21 10.88 -16.89 6.31
C THR A 21 10.80 -17.44 7.73
N GLN A 22 11.72 -17.04 8.61
CA GLN A 22 11.71 -17.43 10.02
C GLN A 22 10.51 -16.86 10.78
N LEU A 23 10.05 -15.66 10.44
CA LEU A 23 8.86 -15.06 11.05
C LEU A 23 7.61 -15.83 10.64
N VAL A 24 7.46 -16.12 9.34
CA VAL A 24 6.31 -16.85 8.78
C VAL A 24 6.17 -18.26 9.37
N ASP A 25 7.28 -18.96 9.62
CA ASP A 25 7.28 -20.30 10.25
C ASP A 25 6.94 -20.27 11.76
N GLN A 26 7.02 -19.09 12.41
CA GLN A 26 6.74 -18.91 13.84
C GLN A 26 5.39 -18.26 14.12
N VAL A 27 4.74 -17.70 13.10
CA VAL A 27 3.45 -17.01 13.25
C VAL A 27 2.32 -18.04 13.26
N ASP A 28 1.47 -17.94 14.28
CA ASP A 28 0.28 -18.78 14.38
C ASP A 28 -0.73 -18.38 13.27
N PRO A 29 -1.15 -19.33 12.41
CA PRO A 29 -2.19 -19.07 11.41
C PRO A 29 -3.53 -18.63 12.02
N GLU A 30 -3.81 -18.99 13.27
CA GLU A 30 -4.99 -18.52 14.01
C GLU A 30 -4.88 -17.03 14.36
N GLU A 31 -3.71 -16.59 14.84
CA GLU A 31 -3.42 -15.17 15.11
C GLU A 31 -3.58 -14.32 13.84
N CYS A 32 -3.05 -14.79 12.69
CA CYS A 32 -3.25 -14.11 11.41
C CYS A 32 -4.73 -13.94 11.06
N ARG A 33 -5.54 -14.99 11.23
CA ARG A 33 -6.97 -14.94 10.94
C ARG A 33 -7.73 -14.00 11.86
N GLU A 34 -7.37 -13.97 13.15
CA GLU A 34 -7.96 -13.05 14.11
C GLU A 34 -7.66 -11.59 13.75
N LEU A 35 -6.40 -11.27 13.42
CA LEU A 35 -5.99 -9.93 12.99
C LEU A 35 -6.68 -9.50 11.68
N GLN A 36 -6.79 -10.42 10.72
CA GLN A 36 -7.52 -10.20 9.46
C GLN A 36 -9.00 -9.89 9.69
N ALA A 37 -9.66 -10.67 10.57
CA ALA A 37 -11.06 -10.46 10.90
C ALA A 37 -11.29 -9.13 11.62
N GLN A 38 -10.46 -8.81 12.62
CA GLN A 38 -10.53 -7.56 13.38
C GLN A 38 -10.36 -6.33 12.48
N GLU A 39 -9.39 -6.36 11.57
CA GLU A 39 -9.21 -5.24 10.64
C GLU A 39 -10.35 -5.16 9.64
N LEU A 40 -10.86 -6.28 9.11
CA LEU A 40 -12.01 -6.25 8.22
C LEU A 40 -13.25 -5.66 8.90
N GLU A 41 -13.50 -6.01 10.17
CA GLU A 41 -14.57 -5.43 10.98
C GLU A 41 -14.37 -3.92 11.18
N ALA A 42 -13.14 -3.48 11.48
CA ALA A 42 -12.81 -2.07 11.60
C ALA A 42 -13.05 -1.31 10.28
N LEU A 43 -12.63 -1.88 9.15
CA LEU A 43 -12.87 -1.32 7.81
C LEU A 43 -14.37 -1.23 7.49
N GLN A 44 -15.17 -2.24 7.87
CA GLN A 44 -16.63 -2.21 7.71
C GLN A 44 -17.30 -1.13 8.57
N ALA A 45 -16.71 -0.77 9.72
CA ALA A 45 -17.20 0.32 10.55
C ALA A 45 -16.84 1.70 9.98
N ILE A 46 -15.66 1.83 9.38
CA ILE A 46 -15.15 3.06 8.75
C ILE A 46 -15.86 3.33 7.42
N TYR A 47 -15.84 2.36 6.51
CA TYR A 47 -16.37 2.48 5.15
C TYR A 47 -17.79 1.93 5.10
N GLN A 48 -18.76 2.81 5.30
CA GLN A 48 -20.18 2.44 5.36
C GLN A 48 -20.84 2.51 3.98
N GLY A 49 -21.79 1.61 3.72
CA GLY A 49 -22.57 1.63 2.47
C GLY A 49 -21.84 1.00 1.27
N GLU A 50 -21.71 1.75 0.17
CA GLU A 50 -21.13 1.23 -1.09
C GLU A 50 -19.62 1.43 -1.23
N GLU A 51 -18.97 1.98 -0.20
CA GLU A 51 -17.54 2.27 -0.20
C GLU A 51 -16.70 1.01 -0.02
N LEU A 52 -17.17 0.05 0.78
CA LEU A 52 -16.50 -1.23 0.97
C LEU A 52 -17.37 -2.38 0.45
N ARG A 53 -16.77 -3.22 -0.40
CA ARG A 53 -17.41 -4.42 -0.92
C ARG A 53 -16.55 -5.64 -0.62
N VAL A 54 -17.08 -6.56 0.20
CA VAL A 54 -16.40 -7.82 0.53
C VAL A 54 -16.77 -8.91 -0.48
N TYR A 55 -15.76 -9.53 -1.09
CA TYR A 55 -15.90 -10.65 -2.02
C TYR A 55 -15.74 -12.00 -1.33
N ARG A 56 -14.86 -12.07 -0.33
CA ARG A 56 -14.54 -13.26 0.45
C ARG A 56 -14.14 -12.86 1.86
N HIS A 57 -14.50 -13.66 2.86
CA HIS A 57 -14.16 -13.41 4.26
C HIS A 57 -12.94 -14.18 4.77
N GLU A 58 -12.56 -15.31 4.17
CA GLU A 58 -11.44 -16.12 4.69
C GLU A 58 -10.65 -16.85 3.57
N PRO A 59 -9.40 -16.46 3.29
CA PRO A 59 -8.82 -15.14 3.61
C PRO A 59 -9.65 -13.98 3.02
N PRO A 60 -9.67 -12.81 3.69
CA PRO A 60 -10.40 -11.64 3.20
C PRO A 60 -9.94 -11.19 1.82
N MET A 61 -10.92 -10.94 0.95
CA MET A 61 -10.75 -10.25 -0.31
C MET A 61 -11.89 -9.26 -0.47
N PHE A 62 -11.56 -8.00 -0.71
CA PHE A 62 -12.54 -6.92 -0.74
C PHE A 62 -12.03 -5.76 -1.58
N GLN A 63 -12.93 -4.82 -1.86
CA GLN A 63 -12.68 -3.59 -2.59
C GLN A 63 -13.04 -2.41 -1.70
N ILE A 64 -12.23 -1.35 -1.76
CA ILE A 64 -12.55 -0.03 -1.21
C ILE A 64 -12.61 0.98 -2.35
N ARG A 65 -13.72 1.71 -2.44
CA ARG A 65 -13.96 2.78 -3.39
C ARG A 65 -13.64 4.11 -2.72
N LEU A 66 -12.71 4.83 -3.33
CA LEU A 66 -12.29 6.19 -2.99
C LEU A 66 -12.93 7.17 -3.96
N ARG A 67 -13.46 8.27 -3.42
CA ARG A 67 -14.03 9.38 -4.20
C ARG A 67 -13.20 10.62 -3.95
N GLY A 68 -12.68 11.22 -5.01
CA GLY A 68 -11.95 12.48 -4.93
C GLY A 68 -12.92 13.65 -4.83
N ASP A 69 -13.33 14.03 -3.62
CA ASP A 69 -14.07 15.29 -3.38
C ASP A 69 -13.09 16.45 -3.18
N TYR A 70 -12.14 16.65 -4.10
CA TYR A 70 -11.25 17.80 -4.03
C TYR A 70 -11.84 18.95 -4.85
N GLN A 71 -12.56 19.85 -4.17
CA GLN A 71 -12.79 21.21 -4.66
C GLN A 71 -11.44 21.95 -4.65
N ILE A 72 -10.63 21.76 -5.69
CA ILE A 72 -9.41 22.55 -5.88
C ILE A 72 -9.88 23.92 -6.37
N GLU A 73 -9.61 24.98 -5.60
CA GLU A 73 -9.93 26.39 -5.93
C GLU A 73 -9.27 26.90 -7.23
N ASN A 74 -8.51 26.05 -7.91
CA ASN A 74 -7.76 26.35 -9.13
C ASN A 74 -8.28 25.45 -10.27
N GLU A 75 -9.19 25.98 -11.08
CA GLU A 75 -9.88 25.26 -12.17
C GLU A 75 -8.92 24.63 -13.20
N GLU A 76 -7.68 25.12 -13.32
CA GLU A 76 -6.67 24.56 -14.24
C GLU A 76 -5.95 23.31 -13.69
N LEU A 77 -6.02 23.06 -12.37
CA LEU A 77 -5.41 21.90 -11.69
C LEU A 77 -6.44 20.91 -11.15
N ALA A 78 -7.73 21.12 -11.44
CA ALA A 78 -8.83 20.25 -11.05
C ALA A 78 -8.85 18.92 -11.85
N LEU A 79 -7.77 18.17 -11.79
CA LEU A 79 -7.75 16.74 -12.12
C LEU A 79 -7.92 15.94 -10.83
N GLY A 80 -9.03 16.20 -10.11
CA GLY A 80 -9.48 15.25 -9.10
C GLY A 80 -9.75 13.90 -9.77
N PHE A 81 -9.30 12.80 -9.17
CA PHE A 81 -9.69 11.47 -9.63
C PHE A 81 -11.18 11.28 -9.34
N GLY A 82 -11.99 11.04 -10.38
CA GLY A 82 -13.45 10.99 -10.20
C GLY A 82 -13.87 9.82 -9.30
N GLU A 83 -13.31 8.64 -9.56
CA GLU A 83 -13.52 7.43 -8.76
C GLU A 83 -12.29 6.54 -8.90
N LEU A 84 -11.84 5.98 -7.78
CA LEU A 84 -10.80 4.95 -7.73
C LEU A 84 -11.29 3.80 -6.85
N ALA A 85 -11.13 2.59 -7.33
CA ALA A 85 -11.49 1.38 -6.61
C ALA A 85 -10.24 0.51 -6.44
N LEU A 86 -9.84 0.31 -5.19
CA LEU A 86 -8.71 -0.50 -4.80
C LEU A 86 -9.20 -1.88 -4.36
N GLY A 87 -8.64 -2.93 -4.94
CA GLY A 87 -8.83 -4.29 -4.48
C GLY A 87 -7.71 -4.70 -3.53
N PHE A 88 -8.09 -5.43 -2.48
CA PHE A 88 -7.19 -5.96 -1.46
C PHE A 88 -7.42 -7.46 -1.27
N ALA A 89 -6.33 -8.20 -1.09
CA ALA A 89 -6.36 -9.58 -0.62
C ALA A 89 -5.38 -9.75 0.54
N MET A 90 -5.93 -10.00 1.73
CA MET A 90 -5.15 -10.32 2.93
C MET A 90 -4.69 -11.77 2.81
N GLY A 91 -3.42 -12.00 2.48
CA GLY A 91 -2.86 -13.35 2.38
C GLY A 91 -2.92 -14.11 3.71
N PRO A 92 -2.66 -15.43 3.72
CA PRO A 92 -2.73 -16.24 4.95
C PRO A 92 -1.78 -15.78 6.06
N HIS A 93 -0.71 -15.05 5.71
CA HIS A 93 0.29 -14.52 6.66
C HIS A 93 0.14 -13.03 6.93
N TYR A 94 -0.95 -12.40 6.50
CA TYR A 94 -1.23 -11.01 6.82
C TYR A 94 -1.50 -10.86 8.33
N PRO A 95 -0.96 -9.82 9.01
CA PRO A 95 -0.27 -8.63 8.48
C PRO A 95 1.25 -8.73 8.35
N TYR A 96 1.87 -9.83 8.76
CA TYR A 96 3.32 -10.06 8.61
C TYR A 96 3.75 -10.06 7.14
N GLN A 97 2.83 -10.48 6.27
CA GLN A 97 2.89 -10.26 4.84
C GLN A 97 1.92 -9.16 4.39
N PRO A 98 2.40 -8.10 3.72
CA PRO A 98 1.53 -7.07 3.17
C PRO A 98 0.47 -7.66 2.24
N PRO A 99 -0.72 -7.04 2.16
CA PRO A 99 -1.79 -7.55 1.33
C PRO A 99 -1.42 -7.37 -0.14
N GLN A 100 -1.99 -8.18 -1.02
CA GLN A 100 -1.95 -7.87 -2.44
C GLN A 100 -2.90 -6.70 -2.69
N VAL A 101 -2.43 -5.70 -3.43
CA VAL A 101 -3.20 -4.51 -3.79
C VAL A 101 -3.18 -4.29 -5.31
N TRP A 102 -4.32 -3.90 -5.87
CA TRP A 102 -4.47 -3.58 -7.28
C TRP A 102 -5.56 -2.54 -7.50
N VAL A 103 -5.56 -1.88 -8.65
CA VAL A 103 -6.65 -1.00 -9.08
C VAL A 103 -7.69 -1.84 -9.83
N GLU A 104 -8.91 -1.94 -9.29
CA GLU A 104 -10.03 -2.64 -9.94
C GLU A 104 -10.70 -1.78 -11.00
N ARG A 105 -10.86 -0.49 -10.70
CA ARG A 105 -11.43 0.51 -11.59
C ARG A 105 -10.87 1.86 -11.19
N GLY A 106 -10.46 2.67 -12.16
CA GLY A 106 -9.94 4.00 -11.90
C GLY A 106 -10.11 4.90 -13.11
N THR A 107 -10.02 6.20 -12.87
CA THR A 107 -9.91 7.23 -13.91
C THR A 107 -8.46 7.63 -14.19
N LEU A 108 -7.52 7.06 -13.43
CA LEU A 108 -6.09 7.29 -13.59
C LEU A 108 -5.59 6.68 -14.91
N PRO A 109 -4.66 7.35 -15.63
CA PRO A 109 -3.88 6.72 -16.68
C PRO A 109 -3.13 5.49 -16.16
N ARG A 110 -2.99 4.46 -16.99
CA ARG A 110 -2.31 3.19 -16.62
C ARG A 110 -0.92 3.36 -15.99
N ALA A 111 -0.15 4.34 -16.45
CA ALA A 111 1.17 4.63 -15.87
C ALA A 111 1.07 5.12 -14.42
N GLN A 112 0.06 5.93 -14.11
CA GLN A 112 -0.22 6.40 -12.75
C GLN A 112 -0.82 5.30 -11.89
N GLU A 113 -1.67 4.41 -12.45
CA GLU A 113 -2.14 3.22 -11.73
C GLU A 113 -0.97 2.31 -11.31
N ALA A 114 -0.02 2.08 -12.21
CA ALA A 114 1.18 1.29 -11.90
C ALA A 114 2.04 1.97 -10.82
N ALA A 115 2.26 3.28 -10.94
CA ALA A 115 3.00 4.05 -9.94
C ALA A 115 2.32 4.03 -8.56
N LEU A 116 0.98 4.14 -8.52
CA LEU A 116 0.20 4.02 -7.29
C LEU A 116 0.38 2.64 -6.65
N VAL A 117 0.24 1.56 -7.43
CA VAL A 117 0.40 0.19 -6.88
C VAL A 117 1.81 -0.03 -6.33
N GLU A 118 2.84 0.46 -7.03
CA GLU A 118 4.23 0.39 -6.53
C GLU A 118 4.44 1.22 -5.27
N HIS A 119 3.85 2.42 -5.19
CA HIS A 119 3.87 3.24 -3.99
C HIS A 119 3.22 2.52 -2.79
N LEU A 120 2.02 1.97 -2.97
CA LEU A 120 1.32 1.22 -1.92
C LEU A 120 2.07 -0.04 -1.47
N ARG A 121 2.75 -0.73 -2.39
CA ARG A 121 3.64 -1.85 -2.03
C ARG A 121 4.84 -1.42 -1.19
N ALA A 122 5.36 -0.21 -1.40
CA ALA A 122 6.42 0.33 -0.55
C ALA A 122 5.87 0.61 0.86
N VAL A 123 4.75 1.33 0.96
CA VAL A 123 4.09 1.64 2.24
C VAL A 123 3.78 0.37 3.03
N GLY A 124 3.24 -0.67 2.39
CA GLY A 124 2.91 -1.92 3.07
C GLY A 124 4.14 -2.65 3.62
N ARG A 125 5.29 -2.57 2.95
CA ARG A 125 6.53 -3.20 3.44
C ARG A 125 7.09 -2.50 4.68
N ASP A 126 6.83 -1.21 4.83
CA ASP A 126 7.34 -0.42 5.95
C ASP A 126 6.45 -0.54 7.21
N ALA A 127 5.23 -1.10 7.08
CA ALA A 127 4.22 -1.19 8.14
C ALA A 127 4.47 -2.24 9.26
N ALA A 128 5.69 -2.76 9.37
CA ALA A 128 6.19 -3.54 10.52
C ALA A 128 5.23 -4.57 11.15
N ALA A 129 4.64 -5.47 10.34
CA ALA A 129 3.75 -6.54 10.79
C ALA A 129 2.48 -6.09 11.55
N GLN A 130 1.95 -4.92 11.21
CA GLN A 130 0.70 -4.38 11.75
C GLN A 130 -0.41 -4.33 10.70
N PRO A 131 -1.69 -4.39 11.11
CA PRO A 131 -2.81 -4.03 10.24
C PRO A 131 -2.57 -2.69 9.53
N MET A 132 -2.64 -2.68 8.20
CA MET A 132 -2.12 -1.60 7.35
C MET A 132 -3.07 -1.19 6.22
N VAL A 133 -4.22 -1.82 6.04
CA VAL A 133 -5.12 -1.50 4.90
C VAL A 133 -5.61 -0.07 4.98
N TYR A 134 -5.95 0.42 6.17
CA TYR A 134 -6.34 1.82 6.33
C TYR A 134 -5.20 2.78 5.92
N SER A 135 -3.97 2.50 6.36
CA SER A 135 -2.79 3.29 5.98
C SER A 135 -2.54 3.28 4.47
N LEU A 136 -2.76 2.12 3.81
CA LEU A 136 -2.68 2.02 2.36
C LEU A 136 -3.76 2.83 1.64
N VAL A 137 -4.97 2.87 2.19
CA VAL A 137 -6.04 3.71 1.63
C VAL A 137 -5.68 5.20 1.74
N VAL A 138 -5.23 5.65 2.91
CA VAL A 138 -4.80 7.05 3.11
C VAL A 138 -3.66 7.41 2.15
N ALA A 139 -2.65 6.55 2.02
CA ALA A 139 -1.56 6.76 1.05
C ALA A 139 -2.05 6.84 -0.40
N ALA A 140 -3.11 6.09 -0.75
CA ALA A 140 -3.72 6.18 -2.07
C ALA A 140 -4.46 7.50 -2.29
N GLU A 141 -5.20 7.98 -1.28
CA GLU A 141 -5.88 9.28 -1.34
C GLU A 141 -4.87 10.43 -1.51
N GLU A 142 -3.77 10.38 -0.76
CA GLU A 142 -2.66 11.35 -0.87
C GLU A 142 -2.00 11.31 -2.25
N PHE A 143 -1.68 10.11 -2.75
CA PHE A 143 -1.11 9.93 -4.09
C PHE A 143 -2.03 10.51 -5.16
N CYS A 144 -3.34 10.29 -5.04
CA CYS A 144 -4.27 10.75 -6.06
C CYS A 144 -4.60 12.25 -5.94
N ALA A 145 -4.38 12.88 -4.78
CA ALA A 145 -4.48 14.32 -4.61
C ALA A 145 -3.31 15.07 -5.29
N ALA A 146 -2.13 14.45 -5.35
CA ALA A 146 -0.95 15.01 -6.00
C ALA A 146 -0.17 13.92 -6.76
N PRO A 147 -0.70 13.41 -7.89
CA PRO A 147 -0.04 12.34 -8.61
C PRO A 147 1.30 12.83 -9.18
N PRO A 148 2.37 12.04 -9.08
CA PRO A 148 3.65 12.40 -9.65
C PRO A 148 3.50 12.66 -11.15
N VAL A 149 4.10 13.74 -11.64
CA VAL A 149 4.06 14.11 -13.05
C VAL A 149 4.78 13.03 -13.84
N ALA A 150 4.24 12.63 -15.00
CA ALA A 150 4.72 11.50 -15.80
C ALA A 150 6.22 11.56 -16.21
N GLY A 151 6.90 12.70 -16.00
CA GLY A 151 8.34 12.86 -16.20
C GLY A 151 9.24 12.35 -15.07
N ASP A 152 8.72 12.14 -13.86
CA ASP A 152 9.51 11.73 -12.68
C ASP A 152 9.54 10.19 -12.48
N VAL A 153 8.69 9.46 -13.19
CA VAL A 153 8.53 8.00 -13.04
C VAL A 153 9.68 7.22 -13.70
N ASP A 154 10.38 7.84 -14.66
CA ASP A 154 11.53 7.23 -15.34
C ASP A 154 12.76 7.14 -14.42
N GLU A 155 12.97 8.09 -13.48
CA GLU A 155 14.16 8.05 -12.60
C GLU A 155 14.05 6.99 -11.51
N VAL A 156 12.86 6.76 -10.94
CA VAL A 156 12.66 5.75 -9.88
C VAL A 156 12.74 4.32 -10.47
N SER A 157 12.29 4.14 -11.71
CA SER A 157 12.40 2.87 -12.43
C SER A 157 13.85 2.60 -12.90
N ALA A 158 14.58 3.64 -13.31
CA ALA A 158 15.99 3.55 -13.69
C ALA A 158 16.91 3.22 -12.48
N LEU A 159 16.61 3.74 -11.29
CA LEU A 159 17.39 3.48 -10.08
C LEU A 159 17.23 2.04 -9.54
N ARG A 160 16.12 1.35 -9.82
CA ARG A 160 15.94 -0.07 -9.46
C ARG A 160 16.43 -1.06 -10.52
N GLY A 161 16.53 -0.64 -11.79
CA GLY A 161 17.10 -1.46 -12.87
C GLY A 161 18.63 -1.60 -12.81
N ALA A 162 19.32 -0.67 -12.14
CA ALA A 162 20.78 -0.66 -12.06
C ALA A 162 21.39 -1.54 -10.93
N GLY A 163 20.56 -2.15 -10.07
CA GLY A 163 21.02 -2.88 -8.87
C GLY A 163 20.99 -4.40 -8.95
N MET A 164 20.54 -5.02 -10.06
CA MET A 164 20.32 -6.47 -10.14
C MET A 164 20.76 -7.11 -11.47
N GLN A 165 21.89 -6.66 -12.02
CA GLN A 165 22.59 -7.40 -13.08
C GLN A 165 24.07 -7.61 -12.73
N GLU A 166 24.36 -8.38 -11.68
CA GLU A 166 25.71 -8.94 -11.54
C GLU A 166 25.75 -10.26 -10.75
N VAL A 167 24.82 -11.20 -10.99
CA VAL A 167 25.05 -12.61 -10.63
C VAL A 167 24.37 -13.52 -11.65
N LEU A 168 24.96 -13.65 -12.83
CA LEU A 168 24.79 -14.83 -13.71
C LEU A 168 25.74 -14.71 -14.90
N GLN A 169 27.04 -14.80 -14.61
CA GLN A 169 28.04 -15.30 -15.57
C GLN A 169 29.34 -15.59 -14.82
N LYS A 170 29.47 -16.83 -14.33
CA LYS A 170 30.66 -17.68 -14.39
C LYS A 170 30.36 -19.06 -13.84
#